data_AF-X1NXQ9-F1
#
_entry.id   AF-X1NXQ9-F1
#
_cell.length_a   1.000
_cell.length_b   1.000
_cell.length_c   1.000
_cell.angle_alpha   90.00
_cell.angle_beta   90.00
_cell.angle_gamma   90.00
#
_symmetry.space_group_name_H-M   'P 1'
#
loop_
_entity.id
_entity.type
_entity.pdbx_description
1 polymer ?
#
loop_
_entity_poly.entity_id
_entity_poly.type
_entity_poly.pdbx_seq_one_letter_code
_entity_poly.pdbx_strand_id
1 'polypeptide(L)' 'MAEKPKVLLTRLLPQDGIDLLEKHVELEINPEDKIMPKEKIIDKIKDKDGLICLLTDKIDTEIIDAGGKLK' A
#
# COMPACT_ATOMS: atom_id res chain seq x y z
N MET A 1 -20.25 5.76 -10.82
CA MET A 1 -18.86 6.19 -11.08
C MET A 1 -17.99 5.21 -10.32
N ALA A 2 -17.20 4.37 -11.00
CA ALA A 2 -16.34 3.43 -10.28
C ALA A 2 -15.19 4.22 -9.66
N GLU A 3 -15.13 4.28 -8.34
CA GLU A 3 -14.00 4.90 -7.62
C GLU A 3 -12.73 4.07 -7.88
N LYS A 4 -11.60 4.76 -8.09
CA LYS A 4 -10.32 4.09 -8.30
C LYS A 4 -9.94 3.33 -7.01
N PRO A 5 -9.44 2.09 -7.08
CA PRO A 5 -9.00 1.37 -5.89
C PRO A 5 -7.88 2.13 -5.19
N LYS A 6 -7.92 2.18 -3.86
CA LYS A 6 -6.86 2.80 -3.06
C LYS A 6 -5.78 1.79 -2.74
N VAL A 7 -4.53 2.09 -3.07
CA VAL A 7 -3.41 1.16 -2.88
C VAL A 7 -2.31 1.81 -2.06
N LEU A 8 -1.85 1.12 -1.01
CA LEU A 8 -0.72 1.54 -0.19
C LEU A 8 0.58 0.93 -0.72
N LEU A 9 1.59 1.77 -0.98
CA LEU A 9 2.97 1.36 -1.23
C LEU A 9 3.81 1.55 0.03
N THR A 10 4.39 0.46 0.55
CA THR A 10 5.24 0.51 1.75
C THR A 10 6.59 1.21 1.49
N ARG A 11 7.00 1.32 0.23
CA ARG A 11 8.26 1.95 -0.20
C ARG A 11 8.13 2.58 -1.59
N LEU A 12 9.06 3.49 -1.90
CA LEU A 12 9.19 4.09 -3.23
C LEU A 12 9.55 3.02 -4.27
N LEU A 13 8.79 2.97 -5.37
CA LEU A 13 9.11 2.18 -6.57
C LEU A 13 9.74 3.08 -7.65
N PRO A 14 10.35 2.51 -8.70
CA PRO A 14 10.75 3.27 -9.88
C PRO A 14 9.58 4.10 -10.44
N GLN A 15 9.89 5.32 -10.88
CA GLN A 15 8.87 6.29 -11.33
C GLN A 15 7.97 5.72 -12.43
N ASP A 16 8.53 4.98 -13.38
CA ASP A 16 7.76 4.34 -14.47
C ASP A 16 6.65 3.41 -13.95
N GLY A 17 6.89 2.72 -12.83
CA GLY A 17 5.91 1.86 -12.18
C GLY A 17 4.82 2.65 -11.46
N ILE A 18 5.20 3.74 -10.80
CA ILE A 18 4.27 4.66 -10.12
C ILE A 18 3.35 5.32 -11.16
N ASP A 19 3.92 5.87 -12.23
CA ASP A 19 3.18 6.56 -13.31
C ASP A 19 2.16 5.63 -14.00
N LEU A 20 2.47 4.34 -14.11
CA LEU A 20 1.55 3.34 -14.65
C LEU A 20 0.40 3.04 -13.68
N LEU A 21 0.72 2.93 -12.40
CA LEU A 21 -0.26 2.61 -11.35
C LEU A 21 -1.23 3.78 -11.10
N GLU A 22 -0.76 5.03 -11.05
CA GLU A 22 -1.60 6.23 -10.83
C GLU A 22 -2.72 6.41 -11.88
N LYS A 23 -2.52 5.84 -13.09
CA LYS A 23 -3.56 5.83 -14.13
C LYS A 23 -4.78 5.00 -13.72
N HIS A 24 -4.57 3.93 -12.95
CA HIS A 24 -5.58 2.92 -12.64
C HIS A 24 -6.05 2.95 -11.17
N VAL A 25 -5.18 3.36 -10.25
CA VAL A 25 -5.42 3.32 -8.80
C VAL A 25 -5.06 4.65 -8.15
N GLU A 26 -5.61 4.89 -6.97
CA GLU A 26 -5.21 5.98 -6.08
C GLU A 26 -4.07 5.47 -5.19
N LEU A 27 -2.86 5.99 -5.40
CA LEU A 27 -1.68 5.54 -4.68
C LEU A 27 -1.41 6.39 -3.45
N GLU A 28 -1.15 5.71 -2.33
CA GLU A 28 -0.52 6.31 -1.16
C GLU A 28 0.87 5.70 -1.00
N ILE A 29 1.91 6.52 -1.14
CA ILE A 29 3.30 6.07 -1.13
C ILE A 29 3.97 6.50 0.17
N ASN A 30 4.72 5.60 0.80
CA ASN A 30 5.65 5.96 1.85
C ASN A 30 6.89 6.64 1.25
N PRO A 31 7.14 7.93 1.52
CA PRO A 31 8.30 8.63 0.96
C PRO A 31 9.62 8.26 1.66
N GLU A 32 9.56 7.56 2.79
CA GLU A 32 10.73 7.15 3.54
C GLU A 32 11.37 5.92 2.89
N ASP A 33 12.67 5.98 2.58
CA ASP A 33 13.44 4.84 2.05
C ASP A 33 13.78 3.80 3.15
N LYS A 34 12.86 3.60 4.09
CA LYS A 34 12.99 2.70 5.24
C LYS A 34 11.78 1.78 5.31
N ILE A 35 12.01 0.62 5.93
CA ILE A 35 10.95 -0.34 6.25
C ILE A 35 9.87 0.38 7.05
N MET A 36 8.62 0.30 6.58
CA MET A 36 7.50 0.90 7.29
C MET A 36 7.23 0.05 8.56
N PRO A 37 7.13 0.67 9.75
CA PRO A 37 6.74 -0.06 10.95
C PRO A 37 5.35 -0.70 10.77
N LYS A 38 5.17 -1.92 11.28
CA LYS A 38 3.90 -2.66 11.20
C LYS A 38 2.70 -1.84 11.67
N GLU A 39 2.84 -1.11 12.77
CA GLU A 39 1.77 -0.25 13.31
C GLU A 39 1.33 0.83 12.32
N LYS A 40 2.28 1.40 11.57
CA LYS A 40 2.02 2.42 10.55
C LYS A 40 1.37 1.81 9.30
N ILE A 41 1.73 0.58 8.94
CA ILE A 41 1.06 -0.17 7.87
C ILE A 41 -0.40 -0.44 8.28
N ILE A 42 -0.61 -0.98 9.48
CA ILE A 42 -1.95 -1.26 10.03
C ILE A 42 -2.81 -0.02 10.09
N ASP A 43 -2.25 1.15 10.45
CA ASP A 43 -3.02 2.37 10.50
C ASP A 43 -3.45 2.86 9.11
N LYS A 44 -2.54 2.78 8.13
CA LYS A 44 -2.76 3.25 6.76
C LYS A 44 -3.57 2.30 5.89
N ILE A 45 -3.58 0.99 6.18
CA ILE A 45 -4.19 -0.02 5.30
C ILE A 45 -5.71 -0.15 5.48
N LYS A 46 -6.27 0.41 6.57
CA LYS A 46 -7.70 0.25 6.95
C LYS A 46 -8.69 0.67 5.86
N ASP A 47 -8.36 1.68 5.07
CA ASP A 47 -9.22 2.22 4.01
C ASP A 47 -8.77 1.84 2.59
N LYS A 48 -7.80 0.92 2.47
CA LYS A 48 -7.16 0.56 1.20
C LYS A 48 -7.74 -0.73 0.63
N ASP A 49 -7.86 -0.75 -0.70
CA ASP A 49 -8.27 -1.91 -1.49
C ASP A 49 -7.08 -2.80 -1.86
N GLY A 50 -5.84 -2.29 -1.74
CA GLY A 50 -4.63 -3.06 -2.02
C GLY A 50 -3.39 -2.60 -1.26
N LEU A 51 -2.42 -3.51 -1.13
CA LEU A 51 -1.12 -3.28 -0.53
C LEU A 51 -0.03 -3.78 -1.48
N ILE A 52 0.95 -2.92 -1.79
CA ILE A 52 2.17 -3.28 -2.50
C ILE A 52 3.32 -3.13 -1.51
N CYS A 53 3.91 -4.27 -1.16
CA CYS A 53 5.04 -4.36 -0.25
C CYS A 53 6.25 -4.99 -0.93
N LEU A 54 7.44 -4.82 -0.34
CA LEU A 54 8.66 -5.48 -0.81
C LEU A 54 8.95 -6.74 0.02
N LEU A 55 9.86 -7.57 -0.48
CA LEU A 55 10.29 -8.82 0.18
C LEU A 55 10.81 -8.62 1.62
N THR A 56 11.24 -7.40 1.97
CA THR A 56 11.75 -7.05 3.29
C THR A 56 10.65 -6.69 4.29
N ASP A 57 9.44 -6.39 3.82
CA ASP A 57 8.30 -6.09 4.69
C ASP A 57 7.73 -7.40 5.24
N LYS A 58 7.57 -7.45 6.56
CA LYS A 58 6.88 -8.57 7.21
C LYS A 58 5.38 -8.31 7.17
N ILE A 59 4.71 -8.90 6.18
CA ILE A 59 3.25 -8.89 6.11
C ILE A 59 2.73 -10.16 6.79
N ASP A 60 2.12 -9.98 7.95
CA ASP A 60 1.50 -11.06 8.72
C ASP A 60 -0.03 -10.92 8.73
N THR A 61 -0.70 -11.89 9.34
CA THR A 61 -2.16 -11.94 9.41
C THR A 61 -2.75 -10.67 10.01
N GLU A 62 -2.12 -10.07 11.02
CA GLU A 62 -2.61 -8.83 11.63
C GLU A 62 -2.66 -7.66 10.64
N ILE A 63 -1.69 -7.55 9.72
CA ILE A 63 -1.72 -6.52 8.67
C ILE A 63 -2.85 -6.78 7.67
N ILE A 64 -3.03 -8.04 7.28
CA ILE A 64 -4.07 -8.44 6.32
C ILE A 64 -5.47 -8.23 6.93
N ASP A 65 -5.68 -8.68 8.17
CA ASP A 65 -6.94 -8.52 8.92
C ASP A 65 -7.26 -7.04 9.19
N ALA A 66 -6.24 -6.19 9.40
CA ALA A 66 -6.43 -4.75 9.54
C ALA A 66 -6.96 -4.09 8.25
N GLY A 67 -6.62 -4.65 7.09
CA GLY A 67 -7.08 -4.19 5.79
C GLY A 67 -8.43 -4.78 5.41
N GLY A 68 -9.50 -4.37 6.11
CA GLY A 68 -10.85 -4.93 5.92
C GLY A 68 -11.46 -4.77 4.52
N LYS A 69 -10.81 -4.00 3.62
CA LYS A 69 -11.20 -3.82 2.21
C LYS A 69 -10.18 -4.42 1.22
N LEU A 70 -9.07 -4.99 1.71
CA LEU A 70 -8.07 -5.62 0.87
C LEU A 70 -8.70 -6.73 0.03
N LYS A 71 -8.31 -6.79 -1.23
CA LYS A 71 -8.73 -7.82 -2.19
C LYS A 71 -7.60 -8.77 -2.55
#